data_AF-A0A931VWN3-F1
#
_entry.id   AF-A0A931VWN3-F1
#
_cell.length_a   1.000
_cell.length_b   1.000
_cell.length_c   1.000
_cell.angle_alpha   90.00
_cell.angle_beta   90.00
_cell.angle_gamma   90.00
#
_symmetry.space_group_name_H-M   'P 1'
#
loop_
_entity.id
_entity.type
_entity.pdbx_description
1 polymer ?
#
loop_
_entity_poly.entity_id
_entity_poly.type
_entity_poly.pdbx_seq_one_letter_code
_entity_poly.pdbx_strand_id
1 'polypeptide(L)'
;MNDAAKKDDYFFENEINCIKSIFDVTHQLVEDLQNSFIDLKQEREKTSIELRDNLAKNNSLRKKDFDEMVKDTLLLQEESEKEMKNLVKVYLDEQKELTLSLIANLEKFKNDSANTGLIENKELHELVNQFLSKQEEKKSAVTSKLKEFQKEQQNFTSKFRKFLTKENNLRVQDFKMMLNEFRKNREKRLALRKERKEDVARMLSTFKKERQETHPHLRNSDINHNEKIFH
;
A
#
# COMPACT_ATOMS: atom_id res chain seq x y z
N MET A 1 -5.44 -19.91 45.49
CA MET A 1 -5.31 -19.12 44.25
C MET A 1 -6.69 -18.66 43.86
N ASN A 2 -6.92 -17.34 43.92
CA ASN A 2 -8.23 -16.69 43.80
C ASN A 2 -8.82 -16.80 42.39
N ASP A 3 -10.14 -16.99 42.29
CA ASP A 3 -10.89 -16.99 41.02
C ASP A 3 -10.70 -15.71 40.19
N ALA A 4 -10.38 -14.58 40.84
CA ALA A 4 -10.06 -13.31 40.17
C ALA A 4 -8.80 -13.40 39.29
N ALA A 5 -7.73 -14.03 39.77
CA ALA A 5 -6.48 -14.16 39.02
C ALA A 5 -6.63 -15.07 37.79
N LYS A 6 -7.48 -16.10 37.88
CA LYS A 6 -7.83 -16.96 36.72
C LYS A 6 -8.68 -16.21 35.69
N LYS A 7 -9.55 -15.30 36.14
CA LYS A 7 -10.41 -14.50 35.26
C LYS A 7 -9.60 -13.47 34.47
N ASP A 8 -8.61 -12.85 35.10
CA ASP A 8 -7.72 -11.89 34.42
C ASP A 8 -6.80 -12.59 33.41
N ASP A 9 -6.26 -13.77 33.76
CA ASP A 9 -5.43 -14.58 32.86
C ASP A 9 -6.17 -14.97 31.57
N TYR A 10 -7.42 -15.42 31.71
CA TYR A 10 -8.29 -15.77 30.58
C TYR A 10 -8.62 -14.55 29.69
N PHE A 11 -8.78 -13.36 30.29
CA PHE A 11 -9.06 -12.14 29.53
C PHE A 11 -7.89 -11.75 28.62
N PHE A 12 -6.65 -11.75 29.14
CA PHE A 12 -5.46 -11.43 28.34
C PHE A 12 -5.22 -12.44 27.22
N GLU A 13 -5.42 -13.73 27.50
CA GLU A 13 -5.25 -14.77 26.49
C GLU A 13 -6.28 -14.65 25.35
N ASN A 14 -7.54 -14.31 25.68
CA ASN A 14 -8.56 -14.04 24.68
C ASN A 14 -8.23 -12.81 23.82
N GLU A 15 -7.74 -11.73 24.43
CA GLU A 15 -7.39 -10.50 23.70
C GLU A 15 -6.22 -10.73 22.74
N ILE A 16 -5.17 -11.43 23.21
CA ILE A 16 -4.01 -11.82 22.37
C ILE A 16 -4.47 -12.69 21.20
N ASN A 17 -5.37 -13.65 21.43
CA ASN A 17 -5.88 -14.51 20.36
C ASN A 17 -6.74 -13.75 19.35
N CYS A 18 -7.56 -12.79 19.81
CA CYS A 18 -8.30 -11.88 18.92
C CYS A 18 -7.36 -11.08 18.02
N ILE A 19 -6.30 -10.49 18.57
CA ILE A 19 -5.32 -9.71 17.81
C ILE A 19 -4.62 -10.57 16.75
N LYS A 20 -4.19 -11.79 17.13
CA LYS A 20 -3.58 -12.74 16.19
C LYS A 20 -4.54 -13.09 15.04
N SER A 21 -5.80 -13.36 15.34
CA SER A 21 -6.83 -13.65 14.34
C SER A 21 -7.06 -12.48 13.37
N ILE A 22 -7.15 -11.25 13.87
CA ILE A 22 -7.29 -10.05 13.03
C ILE A 22 -6.08 -9.89 12.10
N PHE A 23 -4.87 -10.14 12.61
CA PHE A 23 -3.65 -10.11 11.82
C PHE A 23 -3.66 -11.16 10.72
N ASP A 24 -4.00 -12.41 11.03
CA ASP A 24 -4.05 -13.51 10.06
C ASP A 24 -5.06 -13.23 8.94
N VAL A 25 -6.27 -12.75 9.28
CA VAL A 25 -7.28 -12.36 8.30
C VAL A 25 -6.80 -11.22 7.42
N THR A 26 -6.11 -10.23 8.01
CA THR A 26 -5.56 -9.09 7.26
C THR A 26 -4.45 -9.52 6.31
N HIS A 27 -3.58 -10.43 6.76
CA HIS A 27 -2.53 -11.00 5.93
C HIS A 27 -3.12 -11.77 4.75
N GLN A 28 -4.10 -12.65 4.99
CA GLN A 28 -4.76 -13.43 3.94
C GLN A 28 -5.41 -12.52 2.88
N LEU A 29 -6.16 -11.50 3.31
CA LEU A 29 -6.85 -10.59 2.38
C LEU A 29 -5.86 -9.84 1.49
N VAL A 30 -4.72 -9.43 2.03
CA VAL A 30 -3.67 -8.76 1.27
C VAL A 30 -2.96 -9.72 0.32
N GLU A 31 -2.75 -10.97 0.72
CA GLU A 31 -2.18 -12.02 -0.14
C GLU A 31 -3.13 -12.38 -1.29
N ASP A 32 -4.43 -12.49 -1.02
CA ASP A 32 -5.45 -12.72 -2.05
C ASP A 32 -5.47 -11.58 -3.08
N LEU A 33 -5.36 -10.32 -2.63
CA LEU A 33 -5.23 -9.16 -3.51
C LEU A 33 -3.94 -9.23 -4.34
N GLN A 34 -2.82 -9.65 -3.75
CA GLN A 34 -1.57 -9.84 -4.49
C GLN A 34 -1.69 -10.93 -5.55
N ASN A 35 -2.33 -12.05 -5.23
CA ASN A 35 -2.58 -13.14 -6.18
C ASN A 35 -3.49 -12.67 -7.34
N SER A 36 -4.49 -11.84 -7.06
CA SER A 36 -5.33 -11.25 -8.11
C SER A 36 -4.54 -10.40 -9.13
N PHE A 37 -3.38 -9.85 -8.75
CA PHE A 37 -2.51 -9.13 -9.68
C PHE A 37 -1.80 -10.05 -10.66
N ILE A 38 -1.49 -11.28 -10.24
CA ILE A 38 -0.92 -12.30 -11.12
C ILE A 38 -1.93 -12.65 -12.21
N ASP A 39 -3.20 -12.86 -11.84
CA ASP A 39 -4.27 -13.15 -12.79
C ASP A 39 -4.48 -12.01 -13.79
N LEU A 40 -4.54 -10.77 -13.31
CA LEU A 40 -4.69 -9.58 -14.17
C LEU A 40 -3.51 -9.39 -15.12
N LYS A 41 -2.29 -9.71 -14.67
CA LYS A 41 -1.08 -9.68 -15.51
C LYS A 41 -1.17 -10.71 -16.63
N GLN A 42 -1.51 -11.95 -16.30
CA GLN A 42 -1.67 -13.02 -17.29
C GLN A 42 -2.77 -12.69 -18.31
N GLU A 43 -3.90 -12.16 -17.84
CA GLU A 43 -5.01 -11.72 -18.69
C GLU A 43 -4.57 -10.60 -19.65
N ARG A 44 -3.81 -9.62 -19.16
CA ARG A 44 -3.24 -8.55 -19.97
C ARG A 44 -2.29 -9.08 -21.04
N GLU A 45 -1.35 -9.96 -20.66
CA GLU A 45 -0.38 -10.55 -21.58
C GLU A 45 -1.07 -11.35 -22.67
N LYS A 46 -2.03 -12.19 -22.31
CA LYS A 46 -2.86 -12.95 -23.26
C LYS A 46 -3.58 -12.03 -24.24
N THR A 47 -4.30 -11.02 -23.73
CA THR A 47 -5.05 -10.08 -24.57
C THR A 47 -4.11 -9.26 -25.49
N SER A 48 -2.91 -8.94 -25.01
CA SER A 48 -1.89 -8.23 -25.80
C SER A 48 -1.36 -9.09 -26.94
N ILE A 49 -1.08 -10.38 -26.69
CA ILE A 49 -0.63 -11.33 -27.73
C ILE A 49 -1.72 -11.52 -28.78
N GLU A 50 -2.97 -11.74 -28.36
CA GLU A 50 -4.11 -11.88 -29.27
C GLU A 50 -4.26 -10.63 -30.15
N LEU A 51 -4.16 -9.43 -29.57
CA LEU A 51 -4.29 -8.18 -30.32
C LEU A 51 -3.14 -8.00 -31.32
N ARG A 52 -1.91 -8.33 -30.92
CA ARG A 52 -0.74 -8.30 -31.80
C ARG A 52 -0.93 -9.22 -33.00
N ASP A 53 -1.39 -10.44 -32.75
CA ASP A 53 -1.53 -11.46 -33.80
C ASP A 53 -2.68 -11.12 -34.75
N ASN A 54 -3.81 -10.61 -34.24
CA ASN A 54 -4.92 -10.14 -35.07
C ASN A 54 -4.53 -8.95 -35.96
N LEU A 55 -3.81 -7.97 -35.39
CA LEU A 55 -3.33 -6.83 -36.17
C LEU A 55 -2.34 -7.21 -37.27
N ALA A 56 -1.48 -8.19 -36.99
CA ALA A 56 -0.54 -8.71 -37.99
C ALA A 56 -1.25 -9.54 -39.06
N LYS A 57 -2.19 -10.39 -38.68
CA LYS A 57 -2.98 -11.23 -39.60
C LYS A 57 -3.79 -10.38 -40.59
N ASN A 58 -4.32 -9.26 -40.14
CA ASN A 58 -5.11 -8.34 -40.97
C ASN A 58 -4.23 -7.37 -41.80
N ASN A 59 -2.90 -7.56 -41.79
CA ASN A 59 -1.92 -6.67 -42.41
C ASN A 59 -2.01 -5.20 -41.95
N SER A 60 -2.67 -4.94 -40.83
CA SER A 60 -2.84 -3.59 -40.28
C SER A 60 -1.58 -3.11 -39.56
N LEU A 61 -0.84 -3.99 -38.88
CA LEU A 61 0.38 -3.63 -38.15
C LEU A 61 1.33 -4.83 -38.03
N ARG A 62 2.60 -4.66 -38.36
CA ARG A 62 3.61 -5.73 -38.17
C ARG A 62 3.82 -5.97 -36.67
N LYS A 63 4.07 -7.23 -36.29
CA LYS A 63 4.33 -7.60 -34.89
C LYS A 63 5.43 -6.75 -34.24
N LYS A 64 6.54 -6.51 -34.95
CA LYS A 64 7.64 -5.64 -34.48
C LYS A 64 7.19 -4.20 -34.20
N ASP A 65 6.37 -3.62 -35.08
CA ASP A 65 5.88 -2.25 -34.89
C ASP A 65 4.90 -2.18 -33.72
N PHE A 66 4.08 -3.22 -33.53
CA PHE A 66 3.22 -3.36 -32.35
C PHE A 66 4.06 -3.41 -31.07
N ASP A 67 5.05 -4.31 -31.02
CA ASP A 67 5.90 -4.52 -29.85
C ASP A 67 6.60 -3.21 -29.45
N GLU A 68 7.15 -2.47 -30.42
CA GLU A 68 7.77 -1.16 -30.18
C GLU A 68 6.77 -0.13 -29.66
N MET A 69 5.54 -0.10 -30.20
CA MET A 69 4.51 0.84 -29.77
C MET A 69 4.03 0.59 -28.33
N VAL A 70 3.88 -0.66 -27.93
CA VAL A 70 3.39 -1.02 -26.59
C VAL A 70 4.47 -1.07 -25.53
N LYS A 71 5.75 -1.19 -25.93
CA LYS A 71 6.90 -1.35 -25.03
C LYS A 71 6.87 -0.38 -23.86
N ASP A 72 6.81 0.92 -24.13
CA ASP A 72 6.78 1.94 -23.08
C ASP A 72 5.60 1.70 -22.14
N THR A 73 4.42 1.44 -22.69
CA THR A 73 3.21 1.22 -21.88
C THR A 73 3.33 -0.03 -21.01
N LEU A 74 3.93 -1.11 -21.51
CA LEU A 74 4.16 -2.33 -20.73
C LEU A 74 5.20 -2.12 -19.62
N LEU A 75 6.33 -1.47 -19.91
CA LEU A 75 7.34 -1.12 -18.90
C LEU A 75 6.74 -0.29 -17.77
N LEU A 76 5.90 0.69 -18.14
CA LEU A 76 5.18 1.51 -17.17
C LEU A 76 4.23 0.67 -16.30
N GLN A 77 3.55 -0.33 -16.85
CA GLN A 77 2.72 -1.25 -16.07
C GLN A 77 3.54 -2.12 -15.11
N GLU A 78 4.69 -2.61 -15.56
CA GLU A 78 5.61 -3.41 -14.73
C GLU A 78 6.17 -2.61 -13.54
N GLU A 79 6.54 -1.35 -13.77
CA GLU A 79 6.96 -0.44 -12.70
C GLU A 79 5.84 -0.24 -11.66
N SER A 80 4.62 0.03 -12.11
CA SER A 80 3.46 0.19 -11.22
C SER A 80 3.18 -1.09 -10.42
N GLU A 81 3.30 -2.26 -11.05
CA GLU A 81 3.15 -3.56 -10.39
C GLU A 81 4.22 -3.76 -9.32
N LYS A 82 5.47 -3.42 -9.61
CA LYS A 82 6.58 -3.48 -8.65
C LYS A 82 6.36 -2.52 -7.47
N GLU A 83 5.93 -1.29 -7.73
CA GLU A 83 5.55 -0.34 -6.69
C GLU A 83 4.46 -0.91 -5.78
N MET A 84 3.45 -1.56 -6.37
CA MET A 84 2.34 -2.12 -5.61
C MET A 84 2.76 -3.32 -4.75
N LYS A 85 3.58 -4.23 -5.29
CA LYS A 85 4.16 -5.34 -4.53
C LYS A 85 5.00 -4.83 -3.36
N ASN A 86 5.79 -3.78 -3.58
CA ASN A 86 6.57 -3.18 -2.51
C ASN A 86 5.71 -2.53 -1.43
N LEU A 87 4.62 -1.83 -1.82
CA LEU A 87 3.68 -1.24 -0.87
C LEU A 87 3.04 -2.32 0.02
N VAL A 88 2.60 -3.43 -0.59
CA VAL A 88 2.02 -4.57 0.12
C VAL A 88 3.03 -5.17 1.09
N LYS A 89 4.25 -5.42 0.63
CA LYS A 89 5.32 -5.98 1.47
C LYS A 89 5.60 -5.10 2.68
N VAL A 90 5.85 -3.80 2.47
CA VAL A 90 6.11 -2.84 3.55
C VAL A 90 4.96 -2.81 4.55
N TYR A 91 3.71 -2.83 4.08
CA TYR A 91 2.55 -2.89 4.95
C TYR A 91 2.53 -4.17 5.81
N LEU A 92 2.77 -5.34 5.21
CA LEU A 92 2.78 -6.61 5.94
C LEU A 92 3.91 -6.67 6.98
N ASP A 93 5.10 -6.18 6.63
CA ASP A 93 6.23 -6.08 7.54
C ASP A 93 5.89 -5.16 8.74
N GLU A 94 5.31 -3.98 8.47
CA GLU A 94 4.85 -3.06 9.52
C GLU A 94 3.75 -3.66 10.40
N GLN A 95 2.78 -4.39 9.81
CA GLN A 95 1.73 -5.06 10.58
C GLN A 95 2.32 -6.13 11.50
N LYS A 96 3.31 -6.89 11.03
CA LYS A 96 3.99 -7.89 11.84
C LYS A 96 4.72 -7.26 13.02
N GLU A 97 5.48 -6.19 12.79
CA GLU A 97 6.19 -5.46 13.85
C GLU A 97 5.23 -4.86 14.89
N LEU A 98 4.14 -4.24 14.43
CA LEU A 98 3.12 -3.67 15.30
C LEU A 98 2.45 -4.76 16.16
N THR A 99 2.07 -5.89 15.57
CA THR A 99 1.46 -7.01 16.31
C THR A 99 2.41 -7.58 17.36
N LEU A 100 3.69 -7.77 17.03
CA LEU A 100 4.70 -8.24 17.97
C LEU A 100 4.90 -7.24 19.13
N SER A 101 4.93 -5.94 18.82
CA SER A 101 5.02 -4.90 19.86
C SER A 101 3.80 -4.90 20.77
N LEU A 102 2.59 -5.08 20.23
CA LEU A 102 1.38 -5.14 21.04
C LEU A 102 1.39 -6.38 21.95
N ILE A 103 1.73 -7.56 21.42
CA ILE A 103 1.83 -8.79 22.21
C ILE A 103 2.84 -8.62 23.36
N ALA A 104 4.03 -8.10 23.09
CA ALA A 104 5.05 -7.86 24.11
C ALA A 104 4.56 -6.87 25.19
N ASN A 105 3.82 -5.82 24.81
CA ASN A 105 3.21 -4.89 25.75
C ASN A 105 2.14 -5.58 26.60
N LEU A 106 1.25 -6.38 26.00
CA LEU A 106 0.22 -7.14 26.72
C LEU A 106 0.83 -8.12 27.71
N GLU A 107 1.92 -8.82 27.35
CA GLU A 107 2.65 -9.71 28.24
C GLU A 107 3.31 -8.95 29.40
N LYS A 108 3.86 -7.76 29.13
CA LYS A 108 4.41 -6.89 30.17
C LYS A 108 3.31 -6.44 31.15
N PHE A 109 2.16 -5.98 30.64
CA PHE A 109 1.00 -5.65 31.47
C PHE A 109 0.59 -6.85 32.33
N LYS A 110 0.44 -8.04 31.74
CA LYS A 110 0.10 -9.26 32.48
C LYS A 110 1.06 -9.52 33.65
N ASN A 111 2.37 -9.39 33.43
CA ASN A 111 3.39 -9.59 34.47
C ASN A 111 3.36 -8.49 35.54
N ASP A 112 3.17 -7.23 35.16
CA ASP A 112 3.06 -6.11 36.09
C ASP A 112 1.80 -6.25 36.97
N SER A 113 0.67 -6.71 36.39
CA SER A 113 -0.58 -7.03 37.13
C SER A 113 -0.36 -8.02 38.26
N ALA A 114 0.38 -9.09 37.96
CA ALA A 114 0.63 -10.17 38.90
C ALA A 114 1.50 -9.70 40.08
N ASN A 115 2.32 -8.67 39.86
CA ASN A 115 3.24 -8.13 40.86
C ASN A 115 2.63 -6.99 41.70
N THR A 116 1.82 -6.11 41.09
CA THR A 116 1.30 -4.90 41.77
C THR A 116 -0.17 -5.00 42.17
N GLY A 117 -0.94 -5.94 41.62
CA GLY A 117 -2.38 -6.11 41.88
C GLY A 117 -3.27 -4.94 41.41
N LEU A 118 -2.68 -3.95 40.72
CA LEU A 118 -3.34 -2.76 40.21
C LEU A 118 -2.96 -2.59 38.75
N ILE A 119 -3.86 -3.03 37.87
CA ILE A 119 -3.88 -2.56 36.48
C ILE A 119 -5.05 -1.64 36.31
N GLU A 120 -4.77 -0.42 35.87
CA GLU A 120 -5.78 0.44 35.29
C GLU A 120 -6.18 -0.14 33.93
N ASN A 121 -7.19 -1.00 33.92
CA ASN A 121 -7.78 -1.62 32.72
C ASN A 121 -8.06 -0.60 31.59
N LYS A 122 -8.22 0.67 31.97
CA LYS A 122 -8.35 1.82 31.09
C LYS A 122 -7.12 2.08 30.21
N GLU A 123 -5.90 2.02 30.74
CA GLU A 123 -4.66 2.28 29.97
C GLU A 123 -4.43 1.20 28.91
N LEU A 124 -4.69 -0.07 29.29
CA LEU A 124 -4.64 -1.21 28.39
C LEU A 124 -5.63 -1.06 27.23
N HIS A 125 -6.88 -0.72 27.56
CA HIS A 125 -7.93 -0.52 26.58
C HIS A 125 -7.61 0.66 25.64
N GLU A 126 -6.99 1.72 26.15
CA GLU A 126 -6.56 2.86 25.35
C GLU A 126 -5.43 2.48 24.39
N LEU A 127 -4.44 1.71 24.83
CA LEU A 127 -3.37 1.19 23.98
C LEU A 127 -3.90 0.31 22.84
N VAL A 128 -4.79 -0.64 23.16
CA VAL A 128 -5.42 -1.53 22.17
C VAL A 128 -6.24 -0.72 21.16
N ASN A 129 -7.03 0.26 21.61
CA ASN A 129 -7.80 1.12 20.72
C ASN A 129 -6.90 1.94 19.78
N GLN A 130 -5.82 2.53 20.31
CA GLN A 130 -4.86 3.27 19.49
C GLN A 130 -4.20 2.37 18.44
N PHE A 131 -3.90 1.11 18.79
CA PHE A 131 -3.38 0.12 17.86
C PHE A 131 -4.38 -0.19 16.74
N LEU A 132 -5.62 -0.55 17.09
CA LEU A 132 -6.66 -0.90 16.12
C LEU A 132 -6.96 0.27 15.18
N SER A 133 -6.98 1.50 15.71
CA SER A 133 -7.18 2.71 14.90
C SER A 133 -6.05 2.91 13.87
N LYS A 134 -4.79 2.78 14.29
CA LYS A 134 -3.63 2.87 13.37
C LYS A 134 -3.63 1.75 12.34
N GLN A 135 -4.02 0.54 12.74
CA GLN A 135 -4.11 -0.60 11.84
C GLN A 135 -5.16 -0.36 10.76
N GLU A 136 -6.36 0.08 11.13
CA GLU A 136 -7.45 0.33 10.18
C GLU A 136 -7.13 1.49 9.24
N GLU A 137 -6.50 2.56 9.73
CA GLU A 137 -6.05 3.68 8.88
C GLU A 137 -5.07 3.19 7.80
N LYS A 138 -4.03 2.44 8.18
CA LYS A 138 -3.04 1.90 7.25
C LYS A 138 -3.67 0.91 6.27
N LYS A 139 -4.52 0.00 6.77
CA LYS A 139 -5.25 -0.98 5.96
C LYS A 139 -6.11 -0.29 4.91
N SER A 140 -6.87 0.73 5.31
CA SER A 140 -7.72 1.53 4.40
C SER A 140 -6.89 2.22 3.32
N ALA A 141 -5.76 2.83 3.70
CA ALA A 141 -4.86 3.50 2.76
C ALA A 141 -4.26 2.53 1.72
N VAL A 142 -3.81 1.35 2.15
CA VAL A 142 -3.25 0.31 1.25
C VAL A 142 -4.35 -0.28 0.37
N THR A 143 -5.50 -0.64 0.95
CA THR A 143 -6.65 -1.19 0.22
C THR A 143 -7.14 -0.23 -0.86
N SER A 144 -7.20 1.06 -0.57
CA SER A 144 -7.59 2.08 -1.55
C SER A 144 -6.63 2.10 -2.75
N LYS A 145 -5.31 2.12 -2.51
CA LYS A 145 -4.30 2.08 -3.58
C LYS A 145 -4.36 0.80 -4.40
N LEU A 146 -4.57 -0.35 -3.74
CA LEU A 146 -4.73 -1.64 -4.41
C LEU A 146 -5.95 -1.64 -5.34
N LYS A 147 -7.10 -1.14 -4.88
CA LYS A 147 -8.32 -1.01 -5.69
C LYS A 147 -8.14 -0.06 -6.88
N GLU A 148 -7.44 1.06 -6.69
CA GLU A 148 -7.13 1.99 -7.79
C GLU A 148 -6.29 1.31 -8.88
N PHE A 149 -5.26 0.56 -8.48
CA PHE A 149 -4.42 -0.19 -9.41
C PHE A 149 -5.19 -1.31 -10.12
N GLN A 150 -6.01 -2.07 -9.39
CA GLN A 150 -6.86 -3.10 -9.97
C GLN A 150 -7.79 -2.52 -11.03
N LYS A 151 -8.44 -1.38 -10.74
CA LYS A 151 -9.29 -0.67 -11.70
C LYS A 151 -8.49 -0.20 -12.91
N GLU A 152 -7.24 0.22 -12.74
CA GLU A 152 -6.37 0.59 -13.86
C GLU A 152 -6.04 -0.61 -14.76
N GLN A 153 -5.65 -1.76 -14.18
CA GLN A 153 -5.40 -2.98 -14.95
C GLN A 153 -6.65 -3.43 -15.71
N GLN A 154 -7.80 -3.45 -15.04
CA GLN A 154 -9.07 -3.80 -15.66
C GLN A 154 -9.44 -2.85 -16.80
N ASN A 155 -9.27 -1.55 -16.60
CA ASN A 155 -9.49 -0.56 -17.66
C ASN A 155 -8.56 -0.82 -18.85
N PHE A 156 -7.27 -1.06 -18.58
CA PHE A 156 -6.27 -1.39 -19.60
C PHE A 156 -6.68 -2.60 -20.44
N THR A 157 -6.93 -3.73 -19.78
CA THR A 157 -7.36 -4.98 -20.42
C THR A 157 -8.69 -4.81 -21.16
N SER A 158 -9.66 -4.08 -20.57
CA SER A 158 -10.96 -3.82 -21.22
C SER A 158 -10.81 -3.04 -22.53
N LYS A 159 -9.87 -2.08 -22.60
CA LYS A 159 -9.61 -1.35 -23.83
C LYS A 159 -9.02 -2.28 -24.89
N PHE A 160 -8.04 -3.11 -24.53
CA PHE A 160 -7.48 -4.11 -25.45
C PHE A 160 -8.56 -5.06 -25.98
N ARG A 161 -9.45 -5.55 -25.12
CA ARG A 161 -10.61 -6.36 -25.53
C ARG A 161 -11.54 -5.64 -26.50
N LYS A 162 -11.83 -4.35 -26.28
CA LYS A 162 -12.62 -3.54 -27.21
C LYS A 162 -11.96 -3.38 -28.58
N PHE A 163 -10.63 -3.48 -28.66
CA PHE A 163 -9.94 -3.51 -29.96
C PHE A 163 -10.07 -4.89 -30.61
N LEU A 164 -9.99 -5.98 -29.85
CA LEU A 164 -10.22 -7.32 -30.36
C LEU A 164 -11.63 -7.49 -30.96
N THR A 165 -12.67 -6.92 -30.34
CA THR A 165 -14.04 -7.00 -30.88
C THR A 165 -14.27 -6.20 -32.16
N LYS A 166 -13.33 -5.33 -32.55
CA LYS A 166 -13.40 -4.50 -33.77
C LYS A 166 -12.63 -5.11 -34.95
N GLU A 167 -12.42 -6.43 -34.92
CA GLU A 167 -11.51 -7.26 -35.73
C GLU A 167 -11.21 -6.74 -37.16
N ASN A 168 -12.20 -6.25 -37.91
CA ASN A 168 -12.03 -5.83 -39.32
C ASN A 168 -11.90 -4.31 -39.57
N ASN A 169 -12.07 -3.46 -38.55
CA ASN A 169 -12.06 -2.01 -38.69
C ASN A 169 -11.00 -1.31 -37.84
N LEU A 170 -10.05 -2.07 -37.27
CA LEU A 170 -9.01 -1.49 -36.44
C LEU A 170 -8.02 -0.68 -37.27
N ARG A 171 -8.10 0.64 -37.16
CA ARG A 171 -7.05 1.51 -37.69
C ARG A 171 -5.91 1.59 -36.70
N VAL A 172 -4.67 1.53 -37.19
CA VAL A 172 -3.46 1.77 -36.37
C VAL A 172 -3.56 3.09 -35.61
N GLN A 173 -4.22 4.09 -36.20
CA GLN A 173 -4.47 5.37 -35.56
C GLN A 173 -5.31 5.25 -34.28
N ASP A 174 -6.34 4.41 -34.24
CA ASP A 174 -7.17 4.20 -33.05
C ASP A 174 -6.36 3.56 -31.92
N PHE A 175 -5.50 2.59 -32.28
CA PHE A 175 -4.59 1.95 -31.34
C PHE A 175 -3.57 2.95 -30.78
N LYS A 176 -2.97 3.79 -31.64
CA LYS A 176 -2.07 4.89 -31.23
C LYS A 176 -2.77 5.88 -30.28
N MET A 177 -4.00 6.26 -30.58
CA MET A 177 -4.78 7.17 -29.74
C MET A 177 -5.00 6.57 -28.35
N MET A 178 -5.34 5.29 -28.25
CA MET A 178 -5.50 4.61 -26.96
C MET A 178 -4.20 4.55 -26.16
N LEU A 179 -3.07 4.21 -26.78
CA LEU A 179 -1.77 4.20 -26.10
C LEU A 179 -1.39 5.60 -25.60
N ASN A 180 -1.63 6.63 -26.40
CA ASN A 180 -1.39 8.02 -26.01
C ASN A 180 -2.29 8.46 -24.84
N GLU A 181 -3.54 8.01 -24.81
CA GLU A 181 -4.44 8.25 -23.69
C GLU A 181 -3.89 7.64 -22.39
N PHE A 182 -3.35 6.41 -22.45
CA PHE A 182 -2.70 5.80 -21.28
C PHE A 182 -1.49 6.59 -20.79
N ARG A 183 -0.63 7.05 -21.72
CA ARG A 183 0.53 7.89 -21.39
C ARG A 183 0.09 9.19 -20.71
N LYS A 184 -0.84 9.93 -21.32
CA LYS A 184 -1.38 11.18 -20.76
C LYS A 184 -2.03 10.99 -19.39
N ASN A 185 -2.82 9.93 -19.21
CA ASN A 185 -3.46 9.64 -17.94
C ASN A 185 -2.41 9.36 -16.84
N ARG A 186 -1.31 8.67 -17.17
CA ARG A 186 -0.20 8.45 -16.24
C ARG A 186 0.52 9.75 -15.89
N GLU A 187 0.88 10.56 -16.88
CA GLU A 187 1.55 11.85 -16.68
C GLU A 187 0.75 12.76 -15.75
N LYS A 188 -0.57 12.86 -15.94
CA LYS A 188 -1.47 13.60 -15.05
C LYS A 188 -1.40 13.12 -13.61
N ARG A 189 -1.35 11.80 -13.38
CA ARG A 189 -1.24 11.23 -12.02
C ARG A 189 0.12 11.50 -11.40
N LEU A 190 1.20 11.40 -12.18
CA LEU A 190 2.54 11.71 -11.70
C LEU A 190 2.67 13.19 -11.32
N ALA A 191 2.12 14.09 -12.14
CA ALA A 191 2.05 15.52 -11.84
C ALA A 191 1.28 15.77 -10.54
N LEU A 192 0.09 15.19 -10.40
CA LEU A 192 -0.72 15.34 -9.18
C LEU A 192 -0.01 14.78 -7.93
N ARG A 193 0.69 13.64 -8.05
CA ARG A 193 1.48 13.07 -6.96
C ARG A 193 2.64 13.99 -6.57
N LYS A 194 3.30 14.62 -7.55
CA LYS A 194 4.40 15.57 -7.32
C LYS A 194 3.89 16.83 -6.62
N GLU A 195 2.80 17.42 -7.11
CA GLU A 195 2.15 18.59 -6.52
C GLU A 195 1.78 18.33 -5.05
N ARG A 196 1.11 17.21 -4.76
CA ARG A 196 0.78 16.82 -3.38
C ARG A 196 2.01 16.68 -2.47
N LYS A 197 3.12 16.15 -2.99
CA LYS A 197 4.37 16.04 -2.22
C LYS A 197 4.96 17.42 -1.92
N GLU A 198 4.92 18.33 -2.87
CA GLU A 198 5.37 19.71 -2.71
C GLU A 198 4.49 20.48 -1.71
N ASP A 199 3.17 20.28 -1.74
CA ASP A 199 2.23 20.84 -0.77
C ASP A 199 2.50 20.37 0.65
N VAL A 200 2.67 19.05 0.84
CA VAL A 200 3.00 18.47 2.14
C VAL A 200 4.36 19.00 2.63
N ALA A 201 5.37 19.08 1.76
CA ALA A 201 6.67 19.63 2.12
C ALA A 201 6.57 21.10 2.56
N ARG A 202 5.78 21.92 1.85
CA ARG A 202 5.50 23.30 2.25
C ARG A 202 4.82 23.38 3.61
N MET A 203 3.77 22.60 3.83
CA MET A 203 3.02 22.57 5.09
C MET A 203 3.91 22.11 6.27
N LEU A 204 4.75 21.10 6.07
CA LEU A 204 5.71 20.67 7.09
C LEU A 204 6.75 21.75 7.38
N SER A 205 7.17 22.50 6.37
CA SER A 205 8.11 23.62 6.55
C SER A 205 7.50 24.78 7.34
N THR A 206 6.20 25.08 7.15
CA THR A 206 5.50 26.11 7.92
C THR A 206 5.33 25.68 9.37
N PHE A 207 4.87 24.45 9.62
CA PHE A 207 4.79 23.91 10.99
C PHE A 207 6.14 23.89 11.70
N LYS A 208 7.22 23.59 10.98
CA LYS A 208 8.58 23.62 11.55
C LYS A 208 8.98 25.04 11.97
N LYS A 209 8.67 26.06 11.17
CA LYS A 209 8.93 27.47 11.51
C LYS A 209 8.10 27.93 12.70
N GLU A 210 6.79 27.65 12.68
CA GLU A 210 5.89 28.00 13.78
C GLU A 210 6.35 27.42 15.12
N ARG A 211 6.79 26.14 15.15
CA ARG A 211 7.37 25.52 16.35
C ARG A 211 8.64 26.21 16.82
N GLN A 212 9.50 26.65 15.90
CA GLN A 212 10.73 27.38 16.23
C GLN A 212 10.46 28.77 16.80
N GLU A 213 9.38 29.42 16.37
CA GLU A 213 8.97 30.75 16.84
C GLU A 213 8.20 30.69 18.17
N THR A 214 7.35 29.68 18.38
CA THR A 214 6.55 29.52 19.60
C THR A 214 7.32 28.90 20.77
N HIS A 215 8.38 28.12 20.51
CA HIS A 215 9.20 27.50 21.55
C HIS A 215 10.72 27.69 21.33
N PRO A 216 11.24 28.93 21.46
CA PRO A 216 12.65 29.23 21.20
C PRO A 216 13.63 28.51 22.17
N HIS A 217 13.16 27.98 23.31
CA HIS A 217 13.99 27.31 24.31
C HIS A 217 14.35 25.85 23.99
N LEU A 218 13.69 25.20 23.02
CA LEU A 218 14.06 23.83 22.56
C LEU A 218 15.24 23.84 21.55
N ARG A 219 15.80 25.00 21.25
CA ARG A 219 16.85 25.18 20.23
C ARG A 219 18.22 24.60 20.62
N ASN A 220 18.45 24.32 21.91
CA ASN A 220 19.76 23.91 22.43
C ASN A 220 19.94 22.39 22.62
N SER A 221 18.90 21.57 22.46
CA SER A 221 19.03 20.10 22.63
C SER A 221 19.49 19.39 21.35
N ASP A 222 19.17 19.93 20.17
CA ASP A 222 19.42 19.22 18.89
C ASP A 222 20.80 19.50 18.29
N ILE A 223 21.51 20.54 18.77
CA ILE A 223 22.87 20.87 18.27
C ILE A 223 23.94 20.03 18.99
N ASN A 224 23.71 19.60 20.24
CA ASN A 224 24.71 18.90 21.04
C ASN A 224 24.86 17.39 20.75
N HIS A 225 24.08 16.81 19.83
CA HIS A 225 24.20 15.39 19.48
C HIS A 225 25.03 15.11 18.21
N ASN A 226 25.35 16.14 17.41
CA ASN A 226 26.14 15.96 16.18
C ASN A 226 27.64 16.22 16.34
N GLU A 227 28.11 16.77 17.46
CA GLU A 227 29.55 17.00 17.70
C GLU A 227 30.27 15.86 18.47
N LYS A 228 29.57 14.79 18.86
CA LYS A 228 30.18 13.66 19.59
C LYS A 228 30.49 12.42 18.76
N ILE A 229 30.34 12.47 17.42
CA ILE A 229 30.63 11.32 16.54
C ILE A 229 31.98 11.44 15.81
N PHE A 230 32.72 12.54 15.99
CA PHE A 230 34.10 12.65 15.50
C PHE A 230 35.04 13.09 16.64
N HIS A 231 35.36 12.14 17.52
CA HIS A 231 36.66 12.04 18.19
C HIS A 231 36.93 10.59 18.60
#